data_AF-A0ABD0KT41-F1
#
_entry.id   AF-A0ABD0KT41-F1
#
_cell.length_a   1.000
_cell.length_b   1.000
_cell.length_c   1.000
_cell.angle_alpha   90.00
_cell.angle_beta   90.00
_cell.angle_gamma   90.00
#
_symmetry.space_group_name_H-M   'P 1'
#
loop_
_entity.id
_entity.type
_entity.pdbx_description
1 polymer ?
#
loop_
_entity_poly.entity_id
_entity_poly.type
_entity_poly.pdbx_seq_one_letter_code
_entity_poly.pdbx_strand_id
1 'polypeptide(L)'
;MRNVEGQHQPNLIVSPSQNDKSIHCAIGASNLRPYKKKQRPENRAGSAKLSVSELTSPVRNHGSCYHGGLNCKKGHDDTRFVFQEVSNGCPAVPSGQTGMSVVSMRRCRRWAGMCLPLVLFFYIVLYCNSAIWTSLNINTHPLDNIITGSGFRKLLEERARLSSYNSSSPGLAQRLPSCIIIGVRKCGTRALLEFLNLHPDIVTAEDEIHFFNDDERYRMGLDWYRRRMPHSLSHQITIEKTPGYFISPIAPSRVHRMNSSIKLIVLLRHPTIRTVSDYTQIYFNKLYKNETLDAFEDIAIEKETGGVNTRYKAVQISMYHQHFRNWLEVFPRHQIHVVDGDRLITDPVSEIEQIEDFLGISHRVTYNILYYNSTRGFYCMKVNSTYERCLGASKGRKHPDIEDSVIRKLNRFFTPHNKQLFDLLHRRFRWT
;
A
#
# COMPACT_ATOMS: atom_id res chain seq x y z
N MET A 1 36.63 -4.65 64.00
CA MET A 1 36.20 -4.48 65.42
C MET A 1 35.32 -3.24 65.47
N ARG A 2 34.07 -3.22 65.94
CA ARG A 2 33.21 -4.28 66.51
C ARG A 2 31.76 -4.13 65.96
N ASN A 3 31.07 -5.28 65.89
CA ASN A 3 29.63 -5.60 65.98
C ASN A 3 28.77 -4.60 66.81
N VAL A 4 27.43 -4.54 66.68
CA VAL A 4 26.40 -5.57 67.03
C VAL A 4 25.05 -5.27 66.32
N GLU A 5 24.53 -6.16 65.44
CA GLU A 5 23.29 -7.00 65.52
C GLU A 5 21.93 -6.30 65.26
N GLY A 6 20.86 -6.95 64.75
CA GLY A 6 20.62 -8.36 64.35
C GLY A 6 19.71 -8.46 63.09
N GLN A 7 19.77 -9.52 62.26
CA GLN A 7 19.10 -10.85 62.37
C GLN A 7 17.54 -10.80 62.30
N HIS A 8 16.87 -11.39 61.30
CA HIS A 8 16.73 -12.85 61.07
C HIS A 8 16.45 -13.26 59.60
N GLN A 9 16.45 -14.57 59.31
CA GLN A 9 16.44 -15.19 57.97
C GLN A 9 15.19 -16.11 57.70
N PRO A 10 14.97 -16.62 56.46
CA PRO A 10 13.71 -17.24 56.03
C PRO A 10 13.64 -18.78 56.19
N ASN A 11 12.45 -19.35 56.02
CA ASN A 11 12.20 -20.80 55.97
C ASN A 11 11.53 -21.24 54.65
N LEU A 12 11.94 -22.42 54.15
CA LEU A 12 11.21 -23.21 53.15
C LEU A 12 10.15 -24.11 53.83
N ILE A 13 9.18 -24.65 53.06
CA ILE A 13 8.94 -26.11 52.89
C ILE A 13 7.68 -26.40 52.02
N VAL A 14 7.90 -27.21 50.97
CA VAL A 14 7.11 -28.28 50.31
C VAL A 14 5.56 -28.30 50.29
N SER A 15 5.04 -28.73 49.13
CA SER A 15 3.65 -29.01 48.71
C SER A 15 2.86 -30.08 49.50
N PRO A 16 1.55 -30.20 49.23
CA PRO A 16 1.02 -31.49 48.76
C PRO A 16 0.16 -31.39 47.48
N SER A 17 -0.27 -32.55 46.97
CA SER A 17 -0.77 -32.77 45.60
C SER A 17 -2.26 -33.16 45.49
N GLN A 18 -2.78 -33.08 44.25
CA GLN A 18 -3.94 -33.80 43.70
C GLN A 18 -5.36 -33.46 44.23
N ASN A 19 -6.23 -33.06 43.29
CA ASN A 19 -7.43 -33.86 43.02
C ASN A 19 -7.96 -33.64 41.60
N ASP A 20 -8.19 -34.74 40.87
CA ASP A 20 -8.86 -34.77 39.56
C ASP A 20 -10.36 -34.52 39.71
N LYS A 21 -10.96 -33.80 38.74
CA LYS A 21 -12.34 -34.05 38.27
C LYS A 21 -12.49 -33.76 36.77
N SER A 22 -12.16 -34.74 35.95
CA SER A 22 -12.67 -34.85 34.59
C SER A 22 -14.17 -35.17 34.59
N ILE A 23 -14.98 -34.39 33.88
CA ILE A 23 -16.35 -34.80 33.49
C ILE A 23 -16.48 -34.71 31.98
N HIS A 24 -16.79 -35.86 31.38
CA HIS A 24 -17.16 -35.97 29.97
C HIS A 24 -18.51 -35.31 29.70
N CYS A 25 -18.65 -34.71 28.52
CA CYS A 25 -19.89 -34.89 27.75
C CYS A 25 -19.53 -35.05 26.27
N ALA A 26 -20.12 -36.06 25.63
CA ALA A 26 -19.88 -36.42 24.24
C ALA A 26 -21.21 -36.38 23.46
N ILE A 27 -21.17 -36.88 22.21
CA ILE A 27 -22.27 -36.98 21.24
C ILE A 27 -22.44 -35.68 20.41
N GLY A 28 -22.44 -35.71 19.07
CA GLY A 28 -22.40 -36.88 18.19
C GLY A 28 -21.67 -36.63 16.88
N ALA A 29 -20.77 -37.55 16.53
CA ALA A 29 -20.40 -37.82 15.15
C ALA A 29 -21.25 -38.98 14.64
N SER A 30 -21.83 -38.87 13.45
CA SER A 30 -22.62 -39.95 12.85
C SER A 30 -22.31 -40.15 11.36
N ASN A 31 -21.90 -41.40 11.08
CA ASN A 31 -22.15 -42.15 9.84
C ASN A 31 -21.35 -41.81 8.58
N LEU A 32 -20.16 -42.43 8.55
CA LEU A 32 -19.55 -43.11 7.40
C LEU A 32 -20.58 -43.65 6.37
N ARG A 33 -20.26 -43.50 5.08
CA ARG A 33 -20.62 -44.45 4.02
C ARG A 33 -19.43 -44.68 3.07
N PRO A 34 -18.73 -45.83 3.13
CA PRO A 34 -17.82 -46.24 2.08
C PRO A 34 -18.61 -46.88 0.92
N TYR A 35 -18.43 -46.39 -0.31
CA TYR A 35 -19.10 -46.95 -1.48
C TYR A 35 -18.39 -48.23 -1.96
N LYS A 36 -19.14 -49.32 -2.10
CA LYS A 36 -18.61 -50.63 -2.54
C LYS A 36 -18.15 -50.58 -4.00
N LYS A 37 -17.03 -51.23 -4.33
CA LYS A 37 -16.77 -51.78 -5.67
C LYS A 37 -16.27 -53.23 -5.57
N LYS A 38 -16.60 -54.02 -6.59
CA LYS A 38 -16.67 -55.50 -6.55
C LYS A 38 -15.32 -56.22 -6.35
N GLN A 39 -15.40 -57.42 -5.82
CA GLN A 39 -14.32 -58.42 -5.81
C GLN A 39 -14.15 -59.08 -7.21
N ARG A 40 -12.89 -59.31 -7.59
CA ARG A 40 -12.28 -60.55 -8.17
C ARG A 40 -12.83 -61.18 -9.48
N PRO A 41 -12.06 -62.09 -10.10
CA PRO A 41 -10.59 -62.22 -10.14
C PRO A 41 -10.04 -62.46 -11.56
N GLU A 42 -8.71 -62.33 -11.71
CA GLU A 42 -7.98 -63.22 -12.64
C GLU A 42 -6.58 -63.52 -12.09
N ASN A 43 -6.05 -64.70 -12.44
CA ASN A 43 -4.86 -65.31 -11.84
C ASN A 43 -3.71 -65.35 -12.87
N ARG A 44 -2.46 -65.29 -12.37
CA ARG A 44 -1.23 -66.02 -12.82
C ARG A 44 -0.92 -66.10 -14.34
N ALA A 45 0.32 -66.03 -14.80
CA ALA A 45 1.66 -65.84 -14.23
C ALA A 45 2.63 -65.57 -15.41
N GLY A 46 3.88 -65.15 -15.15
CA GLY A 46 4.88 -65.01 -16.22
C GLY A 46 6.19 -64.39 -15.76
N SER A 47 7.23 -65.20 -15.61
CA SER A 47 8.55 -64.82 -15.08
C SER A 47 9.62 -64.61 -16.16
N ALA A 48 10.39 -63.52 -16.09
CA ALA A 48 11.78 -63.41 -16.57
C ALA A 48 12.43 -62.15 -15.94
N LYS A 49 13.44 -62.26 -15.07
CA LYS A 49 14.89 -62.25 -15.40
C LYS A 49 15.35 -61.05 -16.27
N LEU A 50 16.04 -60.09 -15.65
CA LEU A 50 17.50 -59.91 -15.83
C LEU A 50 18.07 -58.85 -14.86
N SER A 51 19.39 -58.85 -14.70
CA SER A 51 20.12 -58.25 -13.58
C SER A 51 21.38 -57.50 -14.04
N VAL A 52 21.68 -56.39 -13.36
CA VAL A 52 23.04 -55.86 -13.07
C VAL A 52 23.95 -55.46 -14.26
N SER A 53 24.39 -54.19 -14.26
CA SER A 53 25.83 -53.85 -14.19
C SER A 53 26.08 -52.35 -13.97
N GLU A 54 26.99 -52.05 -13.05
CA GLU A 54 27.66 -50.74 -12.89
C GLU A 54 28.89 -50.66 -13.82
N LEU A 55 29.43 -49.45 -14.02
CA LEU A 55 30.85 -49.08 -14.29
C LEU A 55 30.86 -47.53 -14.40
N THR A 56 31.32 -46.74 -13.41
CA THR A 56 32.71 -46.35 -13.07
C THR A 56 33.51 -45.58 -14.15
N SER A 57 34.26 -44.57 -13.70
CA SER A 57 34.92 -43.43 -14.41
C SER A 57 36.36 -43.79 -14.94
N PRO A 58 37.39 -42.91 -15.12
CA PRO A 58 37.53 -41.42 -15.09
C PRO A 58 38.55 -40.78 -16.12
N VAL A 59 38.96 -39.49 -15.90
CA VAL A 59 40.12 -38.70 -16.44
C VAL A 59 40.00 -38.22 -17.93
N ARG A 60 40.73 -37.24 -18.53
CA ARG A 60 41.94 -36.42 -18.18
C ARG A 60 41.97 -34.98 -18.79
N ASN A 61 42.80 -34.12 -18.18
CA ASN A 61 43.31 -32.74 -18.45
C ASN A 61 43.51 -32.17 -19.87
N HIS A 62 43.41 -30.82 -20.01
CA HIS A 62 44.46 -29.79 -20.32
C HIS A 62 43.78 -28.39 -20.15
N GLY A 63 44.38 -27.24 -19.76
CA GLY A 63 45.69 -26.61 -20.00
C GLY A 63 45.62 -25.70 -21.25
N SER A 64 45.94 -24.40 -21.30
CA SER A 64 46.52 -23.41 -20.36
C SER A 64 46.18 -21.94 -20.77
N CYS A 65 46.73 -20.93 -20.07
CA CYS A 65 46.51 -19.48 -20.23
C CYS A 65 47.11 -18.83 -21.50
N TYR A 66 46.75 -17.56 -21.82
CA TYR A 66 47.69 -16.41 -21.95
C TYR A 66 46.99 -15.03 -22.18
N HIS A 67 47.79 -13.94 -22.14
CA HIS A 67 47.41 -12.52 -21.98
C HIS A 67 47.36 -11.68 -23.28
N GLY A 68 46.72 -10.50 -23.20
CA GLY A 68 47.02 -9.29 -24.02
C GLY A 68 45.98 -8.93 -25.10
N GLY A 69 45.78 -7.67 -25.49
CA GLY A 69 46.43 -6.44 -25.01
C GLY A 69 46.52 -5.29 -26.04
N LEU A 70 45.38 -4.73 -26.46
CA LEU A 70 45.20 -3.38 -27.09
C LEU A 70 45.96 -2.96 -28.39
N ASN A 71 45.15 -2.38 -29.30
CA ASN A 71 45.38 -1.18 -30.15
C ASN A 71 45.77 -1.23 -31.66
N CYS A 72 45.05 -0.35 -32.39
CA CYS A 72 45.42 0.48 -33.55
C CYS A 72 45.19 0.07 -35.04
N LYS A 73 44.15 0.74 -35.62
CA LYS A 73 44.13 1.60 -36.84
C LYS A 73 44.17 1.02 -38.29
N LYS A 74 43.20 1.55 -39.08
CA LYS A 74 43.14 1.71 -40.58
C LYS A 74 43.17 0.40 -41.40
N GLY A 75 42.57 0.28 -42.59
CA GLY A 75 41.77 1.20 -43.44
C GLY A 75 41.85 0.75 -44.92
N HIS A 76 40.98 1.29 -45.79
CA HIS A 76 40.83 1.06 -47.26
C HIS A 76 40.06 -0.19 -47.77
N ASP A 77 38.96 0.07 -48.48
CA ASP A 77 38.72 -0.11 -49.95
C ASP A 77 39.00 -1.49 -50.60
N ASP A 78 38.29 -1.96 -51.64
CA ASP A 78 37.05 -1.51 -52.32
C ASP A 78 36.45 -2.70 -53.12
N THR A 79 35.15 -2.70 -53.48
CA THR A 79 34.65 -3.44 -54.69
C THR A 79 33.26 -3.03 -55.21
N ARG A 80 33.24 -1.95 -56.01
CA ARG A 80 32.65 -1.85 -57.38
C ARG A 80 31.12 -1.90 -57.66
N PHE A 81 30.75 -0.95 -58.56
CA PHE A 81 29.58 -0.79 -59.46
C PHE A 81 28.27 -0.20 -58.84
N VAL A 82 27.89 1.09 -59.03
CA VAL A 82 27.50 1.89 -60.26
C VAL A 82 26.02 1.64 -60.63
N PHE A 83 25.08 2.60 -60.89
CA PHE A 83 25.00 4.04 -61.26
C PHE A 83 23.64 4.64 -60.71
N GLN A 84 23.21 5.92 -60.79
CA GLN A 84 23.80 7.25 -61.07
C GLN A 84 22.91 8.43 -60.51
N GLU A 85 23.57 9.56 -60.21
CA GLU A 85 23.23 11.01 -60.18
C GLU A 85 22.04 11.57 -61.04
N VAL A 86 21.51 12.80 -60.80
CA VAL A 86 22.15 14.14 -61.00
C VAL A 86 21.89 15.20 -59.91
N SER A 87 22.93 16.00 -59.66
CA SER A 87 23.08 17.13 -58.71
C SER A 87 22.78 18.53 -59.31
N ASN A 88 22.86 19.57 -58.46
CA ASN A 88 23.50 20.91 -58.66
C ASN A 88 22.81 21.94 -57.73
N GLY A 89 23.46 22.89 -57.03
CA GLY A 89 24.88 23.24 -56.82
C GLY A 89 25.00 24.33 -55.70
N CYS A 90 26.21 24.62 -55.21
CA CYS A 90 26.49 25.52 -54.06
C CYS A 90 27.00 26.94 -54.51
N PRO A 91 27.63 27.82 -53.68
CA PRO A 91 27.42 28.29 -52.28
C PRO A 91 27.45 29.85 -52.08
N ALA A 92 27.39 30.32 -50.80
CA ALA A 92 28.00 31.56 -50.21
C ALA A 92 27.28 32.96 -50.16
N VAL A 93 26.79 33.35 -48.95
CA VAL A 93 27.23 34.46 -48.02
C VAL A 93 27.79 35.80 -48.61
N PRO A 94 27.60 37.05 -48.04
CA PRO A 94 26.77 37.60 -46.92
C PRO A 94 25.99 38.94 -47.21
N SER A 95 25.38 39.54 -46.14
CA SER A 95 25.33 41.00 -45.79
C SER A 95 24.04 41.85 -46.01
N GLY A 96 23.88 42.91 -45.20
CA GLY A 96 23.00 44.10 -45.35
C GLY A 96 21.49 43.91 -45.09
N GLN A 97 20.87 44.36 -43.99
CA GLN A 97 20.46 45.74 -43.59
C GLN A 97 19.44 46.47 -44.49
N THR A 98 18.46 47.13 -43.84
CA THR A 98 17.38 48.01 -44.37
C THR A 98 16.31 47.34 -45.25
N GLY A 99 15.07 47.84 -45.37
CA GLY A 99 14.41 48.96 -44.68
C GLY A 99 13.07 49.35 -45.33
N MET A 100 11.98 49.29 -44.56
CA MET A 100 10.68 49.99 -44.70
C MET A 100 10.03 50.31 -46.07
N SER A 101 8.81 49.76 -46.24
CA SER A 101 7.60 50.45 -46.77
C SER A 101 7.61 50.82 -48.28
N VAL A 102 6.51 51.19 -48.97
CA VAL A 102 5.09 51.55 -48.69
C VAL A 102 4.23 50.83 -49.78
N VAL A 103 2.96 50.46 -49.59
CA VAL A 103 1.77 51.22 -50.05
C VAL A 103 0.50 50.51 -49.58
N SER A 104 -0.45 51.28 -49.04
CA SER A 104 -1.82 50.84 -48.78
C SER A 104 -2.76 51.35 -49.88
N MET A 105 -3.90 50.69 -50.09
CA MET A 105 -5.21 51.31 -49.80
C MET A 105 -6.37 50.30 -49.86
N ARG A 106 -7.19 50.29 -48.79
CA ARG A 106 -8.68 50.28 -48.75
C ARG A 106 -9.40 49.21 -49.62
N ARG A 107 -10.42 48.49 -49.14
CA ARG A 107 -11.53 48.94 -48.27
C ARG A 107 -12.42 47.75 -47.87
N CYS A 108 -12.65 47.49 -46.58
CA CYS A 108 -13.99 47.14 -46.06
C CYS A 108 -14.00 47.03 -44.52
N ARG A 109 -14.81 47.85 -43.86
CA ARG A 109 -15.17 47.73 -42.43
C ARG A 109 -16.56 47.10 -42.34
N ARG A 110 -16.72 46.03 -41.56
CA ARG A 110 -17.89 45.76 -40.68
C ARG A 110 -17.70 44.45 -39.91
N TRP A 111 -18.35 44.34 -38.74
CA TRP A 111 -18.41 43.14 -37.88
C TRP A 111 -17.15 42.75 -37.10
N ALA A 112 -16.56 43.71 -36.38
CA ALA A 112 -16.01 43.43 -35.05
C ALA A 112 -17.13 43.72 -34.03
N GLY A 113 -17.69 42.66 -33.41
CA GLY A 113 -18.79 42.81 -32.44
C GLY A 113 -19.87 41.74 -32.54
N MET A 114 -19.54 40.51 -32.16
CA MET A 114 -20.45 39.45 -31.68
C MET A 114 -19.61 38.41 -30.93
N CYS A 115 -20.25 37.56 -30.11
CA CYS A 115 -19.62 36.50 -29.28
C CYS A 115 -18.91 36.90 -27.97
N LEU A 116 -19.11 38.12 -27.44
CA LEU A 116 -18.88 38.42 -25.99
C LEU A 116 -20.16 38.64 -25.12
N PRO A 117 -21.38 38.91 -25.64
CA PRO A 117 -22.56 39.10 -24.77
C PRO A 117 -23.23 37.79 -24.27
N LEU A 118 -23.12 36.68 -25.00
CA LEU A 118 -23.94 35.49 -24.74
C LEU A 118 -23.51 34.70 -23.48
N VAL A 119 -22.23 34.73 -23.13
CA VAL A 119 -21.72 34.04 -21.93
C VAL A 119 -22.19 34.75 -20.65
N LEU A 120 -22.30 36.08 -20.66
CA LEU A 120 -22.79 36.85 -19.51
C LEU A 120 -24.30 36.72 -19.30
N PHE A 121 -25.08 36.59 -20.39
CA PHE A 121 -26.53 36.48 -20.32
C PHE A 121 -26.99 35.15 -19.68
N PHE A 122 -26.36 34.02 -20.04
CA PHE A 122 -26.63 32.73 -19.40
C PHE A 122 -26.20 32.72 -17.92
N TYR A 123 -25.14 33.43 -17.56
CA TYR A 123 -24.64 33.50 -16.18
C TYR A 123 -25.59 34.28 -15.24
N ILE A 124 -26.35 35.25 -15.75
CA ILE A 124 -27.32 36.03 -14.97
C ILE A 124 -28.67 35.31 -14.87
N VAL A 125 -29.14 34.68 -15.95
CA VAL A 125 -30.46 33.99 -15.96
C VAL A 125 -30.48 32.75 -15.05
N LEU A 126 -29.37 32.01 -14.95
CA LEU A 126 -29.28 30.82 -14.09
C LEU A 126 -29.06 31.12 -12.60
N TYR A 127 -28.69 32.35 -12.22
CA TYR A 127 -28.31 32.68 -10.84
C TYR A 127 -29.25 33.66 -10.11
N CYS A 128 -30.23 34.27 -10.80
CA CYS A 128 -31.09 35.33 -10.23
C CYS A 128 -32.60 35.01 -10.19
N ASN A 129 -33.04 33.75 -10.35
CA ASN A 129 -34.47 33.39 -10.24
C ASN A 129 -34.71 32.25 -9.24
N SER A 130 -35.02 32.62 -8.00
CA SER A 130 -35.36 31.70 -6.90
C SER A 130 -36.82 31.18 -6.91
N ALA A 131 -37.55 31.34 -8.02
CA ALA A 131 -39.01 31.16 -8.08
C ALA A 131 -39.50 30.00 -8.97
N ILE A 132 -38.61 29.23 -9.61
CA ILE A 132 -38.98 28.13 -10.52
C ILE A 132 -38.80 26.74 -9.88
N TRP A 133 -38.02 26.63 -8.80
CA TRP A 133 -37.78 25.36 -8.08
C TRP A 133 -38.90 24.95 -7.10
N THR A 134 -39.95 25.75 -6.95
CA THR A 134 -41.05 25.54 -5.99
C THR A 134 -42.34 24.98 -6.60
N SER A 135 -42.35 24.62 -7.89
CA SER A 135 -43.59 24.37 -8.65
C SER A 135 -43.79 22.94 -9.18
N LEU A 136 -42.84 22.02 -8.98
CA LEU A 136 -42.96 20.62 -9.40
C LEU A 136 -42.91 19.68 -8.20
N ASN A 137 -44.01 19.67 -7.46
CA ASN A 137 -44.26 18.84 -6.30
C ASN A 137 -44.64 17.41 -6.73
N ILE A 138 -43.70 16.45 -6.65
CA ILE A 138 -43.99 15.01 -6.78
C ILE A 138 -43.44 14.30 -5.53
N ASN A 139 -44.33 13.65 -4.80
CA ASN A 139 -44.09 13.11 -3.46
C ASN A 139 -43.03 12.00 -3.43
N THR A 140 -42.02 12.16 -2.56
CA THR A 140 -41.36 11.03 -1.87
C THR A 140 -41.10 11.40 -0.40
N HIS A 141 -41.45 10.49 0.52
CA HIS A 141 -41.21 10.57 1.96
C HIS A 141 -40.05 9.62 2.35
N PRO A 142 -39.46 9.68 3.57
CA PRO A 142 -39.05 10.88 4.30
C PRO A 142 -37.69 10.68 5.03
N LEU A 143 -36.57 11.29 4.59
CA LEU A 143 -35.32 11.28 5.40
C LEU A 143 -34.49 12.58 5.41
N ASP A 144 -34.69 13.52 4.49
CA ASP A 144 -33.83 14.71 4.36
C ASP A 144 -34.39 15.95 5.09
N ASN A 145 -34.51 15.90 6.41
CA ASN A 145 -34.93 17.06 7.19
C ASN A 145 -34.29 17.22 8.58
N ILE A 146 -32.99 16.91 8.71
CA ILE A 146 -32.12 17.47 9.76
C ILE A 146 -30.76 17.85 9.15
N ILE A 147 -30.62 19.13 8.77
CA ILE A 147 -29.43 20.00 8.94
C ILE A 147 -29.88 21.39 8.49
N THR A 148 -30.25 22.25 9.45
CA THR A 148 -30.53 23.66 9.18
C THR A 148 -29.22 24.41 8.97
N GLY A 149 -29.16 25.27 7.94
CA GLY A 149 -27.94 25.92 7.47
C GLY A 149 -27.22 26.85 8.46
N SER A 150 -27.76 27.09 9.65
CA SER A 150 -27.08 27.82 10.73
C SER A 150 -25.98 26.99 11.40
N GLY A 151 -26.17 25.67 11.55
CA GLY A 151 -25.19 24.78 12.18
C GLY A 151 -23.91 24.65 11.38
N PHE A 152 -24.02 24.47 10.06
CA PHE A 152 -22.86 24.33 9.17
C PHE A 152 -22.08 25.65 9.03
N ARG A 153 -22.77 26.80 9.02
CA ARG A 153 -22.13 28.12 9.09
C ARG A 153 -21.39 28.34 10.41
N LYS A 154 -22.01 27.99 11.56
CA LYS A 154 -21.32 28.03 12.86
C LYS A 154 -20.06 27.18 12.87
N LEU A 155 -20.11 25.95 12.36
CA LEU A 155 -18.94 25.06 12.29
C LEU A 155 -17.82 25.61 11.37
N LEU A 156 -18.17 26.28 10.26
CA LEU A 156 -17.19 26.93 9.39
C LEU A 156 -16.59 28.19 10.03
N GLU A 157 -17.41 29.01 10.71
CA GLU A 157 -16.95 30.18 11.46
C GLU A 157 -16.09 29.79 12.67
N GLU A 158 -16.42 28.70 13.36
CA GLU A 158 -15.65 28.14 14.47
C GLU A 158 -14.32 27.57 13.97
N ARG A 159 -14.31 26.86 12.83
CA ARG A 159 -13.08 26.40 12.15
C ARG A 159 -12.22 27.57 11.65
N ALA A 160 -12.83 28.67 11.20
CA ALA A 160 -12.11 29.89 10.82
C ALA A 160 -11.56 30.65 12.04
N ARG A 161 -12.29 30.70 13.16
CA ARG A 161 -11.82 31.28 14.43
C ARG A 161 -10.68 30.47 15.04
N LEU A 162 -10.75 29.14 15.01
CA LEU A 162 -9.64 28.26 15.41
C LEU A 162 -8.41 28.41 14.50
N SER A 163 -8.61 28.61 13.19
CA SER A 163 -7.52 28.96 12.26
C SER A 163 -6.88 30.31 12.60
N SER A 164 -7.70 31.32 12.95
CA SER A 164 -7.24 32.65 13.37
C SER A 164 -6.50 32.64 14.71
N TYR A 165 -6.92 31.81 15.67
CA TYR A 165 -6.33 31.72 17.02
C TYR A 165 -4.99 30.95 17.03
N ASN A 166 -4.74 30.10 16.03
CA ASN A 166 -3.50 29.31 15.92
C ASN A 166 -2.26 30.11 15.44
N SER A 167 -2.37 31.43 15.29
CA SER A 167 -1.26 32.28 14.82
C SER A 167 -0.16 32.54 15.87
N SER A 168 -0.33 32.11 17.13
CA SER A 168 0.62 32.40 18.20
C SER A 168 0.69 31.37 19.35
N SER A 169 0.50 30.07 19.06
CA SER A 169 0.93 29.01 20.00
C SER A 169 2.44 28.76 19.86
N PRO A 170 3.29 29.07 20.87
CA PRO A 170 4.73 28.93 20.73
C PRO A 170 5.14 27.47 20.46
N GLY A 171 5.85 27.24 19.35
CA GLY A 171 6.38 25.92 18.98
C GLY A 171 5.48 25.05 18.07
N LEU A 172 4.26 25.48 17.76
CA LEU A 172 3.38 24.76 16.83
C LEU A 172 3.77 25.02 15.36
N ALA A 173 4.21 23.99 14.63
CA ALA A 173 4.73 24.14 13.26
C ALA A 173 4.57 22.88 12.39
N GLN A 174 4.56 23.07 11.07
CA GLN A 174 4.63 21.96 10.10
C GLN A 174 6.07 21.45 9.98
N ARG A 175 6.30 20.20 10.42
CA ARG A 175 7.60 19.50 10.39
C ARG A 175 7.55 18.34 9.42
N LEU A 176 8.70 17.98 8.85
CA LEU A 176 8.84 16.74 8.06
C LEU A 176 8.52 15.51 8.94
N PRO A 177 7.99 14.41 8.36
CA PRO A 177 7.66 13.23 9.15
C PRO A 177 8.94 12.57 9.68
N SER A 178 8.89 12.16 10.95
CA SER A 178 9.97 11.40 11.60
C SER A 178 9.75 9.89 11.51
N CYS A 179 8.53 9.48 11.13
CA CYS A 179 8.21 8.10 10.77
C CYS A 179 7.27 8.06 9.55
N ILE A 180 7.40 7.04 8.68
CA ILE A 180 6.53 6.86 7.51
C ILE A 180 5.97 5.44 7.47
N ILE A 181 4.64 5.31 7.32
CA ILE A 181 3.98 4.05 6.99
C ILE A 181 4.04 3.85 5.46
N ILE A 182 5.03 3.09 5.00
CA ILE A 182 5.36 2.91 3.58
C ILE A 182 4.43 1.93 2.85
N GLY A 183 3.72 1.07 3.58
CA GLY A 183 2.94 0.00 2.98
C GLY A 183 2.38 -1.02 3.97
N VAL A 184 1.77 -2.11 3.50
CA VAL A 184 1.46 -2.38 2.08
C VAL A 184 -0.01 -2.05 1.78
N ARG A 185 -0.32 -1.69 0.53
CA ARG A 185 -1.71 -1.47 0.06
C ARG A 185 -2.58 -2.67 0.47
N LYS A 186 -3.73 -2.37 1.10
CA LYS A 186 -4.70 -3.31 1.70
C LYS A 186 -4.31 -3.99 3.02
N CYS A 187 -3.12 -3.79 3.57
CA CYS A 187 -2.69 -4.43 4.83
C CYS A 187 -3.22 -3.76 6.12
N GLY A 188 -4.22 -2.88 6.05
CA GLY A 188 -4.74 -2.16 7.22
C GLY A 188 -4.06 -0.82 7.50
N THR A 189 -3.25 -0.28 6.57
CA THR A 189 -2.46 0.96 6.76
C THR A 189 -3.25 2.15 7.33
N ARG A 190 -4.49 2.41 6.89
CA ARG A 190 -5.34 3.48 7.47
C ARG A 190 -5.86 3.13 8.86
N ALA A 191 -6.10 1.86 9.18
CA ALA A 191 -6.48 1.46 10.54
C ALA A 191 -5.35 1.79 11.52
N LEU A 192 -4.12 1.38 11.19
CA LEU A 192 -2.96 1.70 12.01
C LEU A 192 -2.72 3.21 12.18
N LEU A 193 -2.79 3.99 11.09
CA LEU A 193 -2.62 5.44 11.18
C LEU A 193 -3.63 6.07 12.15
N GLU A 194 -4.89 5.64 12.07
CA GLU A 194 -5.98 6.15 12.93
C GLU A 194 -5.81 5.72 14.39
N PHE A 195 -5.30 4.51 14.64
CA PHE A 195 -5.00 4.04 16.00
C PHE A 195 -3.79 4.74 16.60
N LEU A 196 -2.71 4.95 15.84
CA LEU A 196 -1.54 5.70 16.28
C LEU A 196 -1.86 7.17 16.59
N ASN A 197 -2.80 7.78 15.86
CA ASN A 197 -3.27 9.15 16.12
C ASN A 197 -4.12 9.29 17.42
N LEU A 198 -4.26 8.23 18.21
CA LEU A 198 -4.84 8.27 19.56
C LEU A 198 -3.76 8.51 20.63
N HIS A 199 -2.47 8.36 20.28
CA HIS A 199 -1.35 8.65 21.16
C HIS A 199 -1.08 10.17 21.21
N PRO A 200 -0.94 10.80 22.39
CA PRO A 200 -0.79 12.26 22.52
C PRO A 200 0.47 12.80 21.84
N ASP A 201 1.56 12.03 21.84
CA ASP A 201 2.81 12.41 21.18
C ASP A 201 2.88 12.06 19.68
N ILE A 202 1.78 11.65 19.04
CA ILE A 202 1.72 11.36 17.60
C ILE A 202 0.76 12.32 16.90
N VAL A 203 1.17 12.86 15.75
CA VAL A 203 0.29 13.63 14.87
C VAL A 203 0.40 13.09 13.45
N THR A 204 -0.73 12.72 12.84
CA THR A 204 -0.75 12.07 11.52
C THR A 204 -1.19 13.00 10.40
N ALA A 205 -0.57 12.85 9.22
CA ALA A 205 -1.08 13.43 7.99
C ALA A 205 -2.30 12.62 7.51
N GLU A 206 -3.44 13.28 7.30
CA GLU A 206 -4.70 12.61 6.97
C GLU A 206 -4.67 11.92 5.60
N ASP A 207 -4.09 12.58 4.59
CA ASP A 207 -4.09 12.14 3.19
C ASP A 207 -2.87 11.28 2.80
N GLU A 208 -2.98 10.53 1.70
CA GLU A 208 -1.84 9.87 1.06
C GLU A 208 -1.11 10.91 0.19
N ILE A 209 0.08 11.35 0.63
CA ILE A 209 0.73 12.51 0.02
C ILE A 209 1.44 12.15 -1.30
N HIS A 210 1.81 10.87 -1.49
CA HIS A 210 2.49 10.35 -2.69
C HIS A 210 3.78 11.07 -3.08
N PHE A 211 4.46 11.76 -2.17
CA PHE A 211 5.61 12.60 -2.50
C PHE A 211 6.81 11.81 -3.06
N PHE A 212 7.08 10.61 -2.55
CA PHE A 212 8.26 9.83 -2.96
C PHE A 212 8.04 8.95 -4.20
N ASN A 213 6.79 8.59 -4.53
CA ASN A 213 6.45 7.69 -5.65
C ASN A 213 5.88 8.41 -6.89
N ASP A 214 5.82 9.74 -6.89
CA ASP A 214 5.26 10.60 -7.94
C ASP A 214 6.31 11.67 -8.27
N ASP A 215 6.74 11.72 -9.53
CA ASP A 215 7.87 12.56 -9.94
C ASP A 215 7.53 14.05 -9.95
N GLU A 216 6.28 14.39 -10.30
CA GLU A 216 5.82 15.78 -10.28
C GLU A 216 5.71 16.29 -8.85
N ARG A 217 5.16 15.48 -7.93
CA ARG A 217 5.14 15.84 -6.50
C ARG A 217 6.55 15.94 -5.92
N TYR A 218 7.45 15.02 -6.25
CA TYR A 218 8.83 15.07 -5.78
C TYR A 218 9.58 16.34 -6.26
N ARG A 219 9.33 16.75 -7.51
CA ARG A 219 9.88 18.01 -8.08
C ARG A 219 9.41 19.28 -7.36
N MET A 220 8.30 19.24 -6.61
CA MET A 220 7.85 20.38 -5.79
C MET A 220 8.73 20.62 -4.54
N GLY A 221 9.64 19.69 -4.22
CA GLY A 221 10.65 19.84 -3.17
C GLY A 221 10.15 19.60 -1.74
N LEU A 222 11.10 19.48 -0.82
CA LEU A 222 10.82 19.15 0.59
C LEU A 222 9.96 20.18 1.31
N ASP A 223 10.02 21.46 0.93
CA ASP A 223 9.16 22.49 1.50
C ASP A 223 7.69 22.34 1.11
N TRP A 224 7.41 21.84 -0.10
CA TRP A 224 6.04 21.46 -0.46
C TRP A 224 5.57 20.27 0.37
N TYR A 225 6.43 19.24 0.54
CA TYR A 225 6.10 18.06 1.34
C TYR A 225 5.85 18.42 2.81
N ARG A 226 6.71 19.27 3.39
CA ARG A 226 6.56 19.81 4.74
C ARG A 226 5.24 20.56 4.91
N ARG A 227 4.83 21.39 3.94
CA ARG A 227 3.53 22.09 3.96
C ARG A 227 2.31 21.17 3.82
N ARG A 228 2.48 19.89 3.50
CA ARG A 228 1.41 18.87 3.56
C ARG A 228 1.31 18.18 4.92
N MET A 229 2.26 18.39 5.82
CA MET A 229 2.24 17.78 7.15
C MET A 229 1.32 18.58 8.10
N PRO A 230 0.72 17.92 9.10
CA PRO A 230 -0.02 18.61 10.14
C PRO A 230 0.91 19.52 10.96
N HIS A 231 0.30 20.50 11.62
CA HIS A 231 0.98 21.24 12.67
C HIS A 231 1.21 20.32 13.89
N SER A 232 2.43 20.30 14.40
CA SER A 232 2.89 19.49 15.54
C SER A 232 3.62 20.37 16.56
N LEU A 233 3.83 19.85 17.78
CA LEU A 233 4.80 20.38 18.74
C LEU A 233 6.18 19.71 18.52
N SER A 234 7.23 20.24 19.16
CA SER A 234 8.61 19.76 18.96
C SER A 234 8.87 18.33 19.48
N HIS A 235 8.12 17.88 20.49
CA HIS A 235 8.23 16.52 21.04
C HIS A 235 7.37 15.49 20.29
N GLN A 236 6.45 15.93 19.42
CA GLN A 236 5.52 15.03 18.75
C GLN A 236 6.11 14.42 17.48
N ILE A 237 5.82 13.14 17.27
CA ILE A 237 6.19 12.39 16.08
C ILE A 237 5.15 12.63 14.98
N THR A 238 5.55 13.38 13.96
CA THR A 238 4.76 13.51 12.73
C THR A 238 4.87 12.23 11.89
N ILE A 239 3.74 11.64 11.51
CA ILE A 239 3.66 10.41 10.71
C ILE A 239 2.86 10.63 9.43
N GLU A 240 3.39 10.17 8.29
CA GLU A 240 2.67 10.10 7.00
C GLU A 240 2.47 8.65 6.55
N LYS A 241 1.48 8.40 5.68
CA LYS A 241 1.14 7.08 5.16
C LYS A 241 0.80 7.15 3.68
N THR A 242 1.69 6.62 2.84
CA THR A 242 1.39 6.32 1.44
C THR A 242 1.75 4.86 1.14
N PRO A 243 0.76 3.95 1.02
CA PRO A 243 1.03 2.53 0.83
C PRO A 243 1.65 2.16 -0.53
N GLY A 244 1.74 3.11 -1.45
CA GLY A 244 2.41 2.98 -2.73
C GLY A 244 3.93 3.15 -2.66
N TYR A 245 4.48 3.68 -1.57
CA TYR A 245 5.93 3.79 -1.40
C TYR A 245 6.59 2.41 -1.40
N PHE A 246 6.02 1.43 -0.69
CA PHE A 246 6.60 0.09 -0.53
C PHE A 246 7.02 -0.57 -1.85
N ILE A 247 6.18 -0.46 -2.88
CA ILE A 247 6.39 -1.10 -4.20
C ILE A 247 7.09 -0.19 -5.22
N SER A 248 7.42 1.05 -4.84
CA SER A 248 8.05 2.01 -5.73
C SER A 248 9.57 1.85 -5.67
N PRO A 249 10.26 1.47 -6.76
CA PRO A 249 11.71 1.23 -6.73
C PRO A 249 12.52 2.50 -6.44
N ILE A 250 11.95 3.69 -6.71
CA ILE A 250 12.62 4.98 -6.48
C ILE A 250 12.34 5.58 -5.09
N ALA A 251 11.32 5.10 -4.37
CA ALA A 251 10.94 5.65 -3.08
C ALA A 251 12.01 5.47 -1.98
N PRO A 252 12.66 4.30 -1.78
CA PRO A 252 13.68 4.11 -0.75
C PRO A 252 14.77 5.18 -0.81
N SER A 253 15.41 5.33 -1.98
CA SER A 253 16.50 6.30 -2.18
C SER A 253 16.03 7.76 -2.03
N ARG A 254 14.78 8.07 -2.37
CA ARG A 254 14.20 9.41 -2.18
C ARG A 254 13.92 9.73 -0.71
N VAL A 255 13.42 8.76 0.05
CA VAL A 255 13.21 8.89 1.50
C VAL A 255 14.55 9.03 2.22
N HIS A 256 15.55 8.21 1.86
CA HIS A 256 16.89 8.26 2.46
C HIS A 256 17.59 9.61 2.21
N ARG A 257 17.42 10.21 1.03
CA ARG A 257 17.90 11.58 0.75
C ARG A 257 17.22 12.67 1.58
N MET A 258 16.01 12.45 2.09
CA MET A 258 15.37 13.38 3.02
C MET A 258 15.90 13.18 4.45
N ASN A 259 15.95 11.92 4.91
CA ASN A 259 16.43 11.55 6.22
C ASN A 259 16.86 10.08 6.21
N SER A 260 18.17 9.82 6.29
CA SER A 260 18.73 8.47 6.33
C SER A 260 18.40 7.73 7.63
N SER A 261 18.16 8.45 8.72
CA SER A 261 17.88 7.91 10.07
C SER A 261 16.38 7.80 10.39
N ILE A 262 15.51 7.95 9.39
CA ILE A 262 14.05 7.92 9.59
C ILE A 262 13.55 6.52 10.00
N LYS A 263 12.50 6.48 10.82
CA LYS A 263 11.80 5.24 11.16
C LYS A 263 10.77 4.89 10.09
N LEU A 264 10.67 3.62 9.71
CA LEU A 264 9.76 3.13 8.68
C LEU A 264 8.86 2.04 9.25
N ILE A 265 7.59 2.05 8.87
CA ILE A 265 6.60 1.04 9.27
C ILE A 265 6.01 0.40 8.02
N VAL A 266 6.00 -0.93 7.97
CA VAL A 266 5.29 -1.71 6.94
C VAL A 266 4.37 -2.72 7.59
N LEU A 267 3.11 -2.74 7.16
CA LEU A 267 2.13 -3.75 7.54
C LEU A 267 2.07 -4.84 6.48
N LEU A 268 2.13 -6.09 6.91
CA LEU A 268 1.99 -7.26 6.06
C LEU A 268 0.77 -8.08 6.48
N ARG A 269 0.11 -8.70 5.50
CA ARG A 269 -1.02 -9.61 5.69
C ARG A 269 -0.86 -10.82 4.81
N HIS A 270 -1.59 -11.89 5.09
CA HIS A 270 -1.62 -13.09 4.26
C HIS A 270 -1.77 -12.71 2.76
N PRO A 271 -0.81 -13.08 1.89
CA PRO A 271 -0.71 -12.51 0.53
C PRO A 271 -1.94 -12.79 -0.33
N THR A 272 -2.55 -13.98 -0.22
CA THR A 272 -3.83 -14.30 -0.88
C THR A 272 -4.95 -13.35 -0.43
N ILE A 273 -5.18 -13.20 0.89
CA ILE A 273 -6.20 -12.30 1.46
C ILE A 273 -5.95 -10.84 1.05
N ARG A 274 -4.68 -10.40 1.00
CA ARG A 274 -4.29 -9.08 0.50
C ARG A 274 -4.64 -8.89 -0.98
N THR A 275 -4.34 -9.90 -1.80
CA THR A 275 -4.63 -9.92 -3.25
C THR A 275 -6.14 -9.81 -3.50
N VAL A 276 -6.94 -10.62 -2.81
CA VAL A 276 -8.41 -10.56 -2.87
C VAL A 276 -8.93 -9.19 -2.42
N SER A 277 -8.45 -8.66 -1.29
CA SER A 277 -8.88 -7.35 -0.78
C SER A 277 -8.53 -6.18 -1.73
N ASP A 278 -7.52 -6.37 -2.58
CA ASP A 278 -7.13 -5.40 -3.61
C ASP A 278 -8.09 -5.44 -4.78
N TYR A 279 -8.38 -6.65 -5.29
CA TYR A 279 -9.45 -6.90 -6.25
C TYR A 279 -10.78 -6.32 -5.76
N THR A 280 -11.22 -6.64 -4.54
CA THR A 280 -12.47 -6.12 -3.95
C THR A 280 -12.53 -4.60 -4.01
N GLN A 281 -11.42 -3.89 -3.80
CA GLN A 281 -11.42 -2.43 -3.92
C GLN A 281 -11.59 -1.95 -5.35
N ILE A 282 -10.92 -2.59 -6.32
CA ILE A 282 -11.04 -2.26 -7.74
C ILE A 282 -12.45 -2.58 -8.23
N TYR A 283 -12.99 -3.75 -7.89
CA TYR A 283 -14.35 -4.20 -8.17
C TYR A 283 -15.41 -3.18 -7.72
N PHE A 284 -15.40 -2.79 -6.43
CA PHE A 284 -16.35 -1.79 -5.95
C PHE A 284 -16.16 -0.42 -6.63
N ASN A 285 -14.92 -0.02 -6.91
CA ASN A 285 -14.67 1.24 -7.62
C ASN A 285 -15.19 1.23 -9.06
N LYS A 286 -15.10 0.09 -9.77
CA LYS A 286 -15.70 -0.13 -11.10
C LYS A 286 -17.22 -0.12 -11.02
N LEU A 287 -17.80 -0.83 -10.04
CA LEU A 287 -19.24 -0.92 -9.81
C LEU A 287 -19.87 0.46 -9.59
N TYR A 288 -19.27 1.32 -8.76
CA TYR A 288 -19.75 2.69 -8.55
C TYR A 288 -19.70 3.59 -9.79
N LYS A 289 -18.89 3.22 -10.79
CA LYS A 289 -18.77 3.94 -12.06
C LYS A 289 -19.53 3.29 -13.21
N ASN A 290 -20.23 2.19 -12.96
CA ASN A 290 -20.89 1.37 -13.98
C ASN A 290 -19.91 0.85 -15.07
N GLU A 291 -18.66 0.57 -14.68
CA GLU A 291 -17.63 -0.03 -15.55
C GLU A 291 -17.72 -1.57 -15.55
N THR A 292 -17.28 -2.23 -16.62
CA THR A 292 -17.27 -3.70 -16.76
C THR A 292 -16.51 -4.38 -15.61
N LEU A 293 -17.14 -5.38 -14.99
CA LEU A 293 -16.62 -6.12 -13.84
C LEU A 293 -16.04 -7.45 -14.31
N ASP A 294 -14.75 -7.68 -14.02
CA ASP A 294 -14.07 -8.94 -14.29
C ASP A 294 -14.21 -9.85 -13.06
N ALA A 295 -14.36 -11.17 -13.24
CA ALA A 295 -14.27 -12.12 -12.13
C ALA A 295 -12.84 -12.16 -11.56
N PHE A 296 -12.67 -12.56 -10.30
CA PHE A 296 -11.34 -12.65 -9.69
C PHE A 296 -10.50 -13.74 -10.35
N GLU A 297 -11.14 -14.86 -10.67
CA GLU A 297 -10.60 -16.05 -11.30
C GLU A 297 -10.00 -15.69 -12.68
N ASP A 298 -10.75 -14.97 -13.52
CA ASP A 298 -10.35 -14.53 -14.87
C ASP A 298 -9.09 -13.66 -14.90
N ILE A 299 -8.82 -12.89 -13.84
CA ILE A 299 -7.67 -11.99 -13.76
C ILE A 299 -6.50 -12.57 -12.96
N ALA A 300 -6.78 -13.44 -11.97
CA ALA A 300 -5.77 -14.02 -11.08
C ALA A 300 -5.18 -15.33 -11.62
N ILE A 301 -5.84 -15.99 -12.57
CA ILE A 301 -5.41 -17.25 -13.20
C ILE A 301 -5.22 -17.04 -14.71
N GLU A 302 -4.13 -17.57 -15.25
CA GLU A 302 -3.87 -17.58 -16.70
C GLU A 302 -4.73 -18.65 -17.39
N LYS A 303 -5.37 -18.31 -18.50
CA LYS A 303 -6.31 -19.21 -19.20
C LYS A 303 -5.60 -20.34 -19.94
N GLU A 304 -4.38 -20.09 -20.39
CA GLU A 304 -3.55 -20.98 -21.18
C GLU A 304 -2.84 -22.03 -20.31
N THR A 305 -2.33 -21.61 -19.14
CA THR A 305 -1.53 -22.46 -18.24
C THR A 305 -2.33 -23.01 -17.06
N GLY A 306 -3.46 -22.38 -16.71
CA GLY A 306 -4.18 -22.61 -15.45
C GLY A 306 -3.38 -22.20 -14.20
N GLY A 307 -2.23 -21.56 -14.36
CA GLY A 307 -1.34 -21.06 -13.30
C GLY A 307 -1.76 -19.69 -12.76
N VAL A 308 -1.06 -19.21 -11.73
CA VAL A 308 -1.31 -17.87 -11.16
C VAL A 308 -0.73 -16.80 -12.10
N ASN A 309 -1.57 -15.83 -12.48
CA ASN A 309 -1.21 -14.72 -13.36
C ASN A 309 -0.21 -13.77 -12.67
N THR A 310 1.08 -13.95 -12.97
CA THR A 310 2.16 -13.12 -12.42
C THR A 310 2.19 -11.70 -12.99
N ARG A 311 1.44 -11.42 -14.07
CA ARG A 311 1.26 -10.08 -14.63
C ARG A 311 0.18 -9.28 -13.90
N TYR A 312 -0.67 -9.94 -13.11
CA TYR A 312 -1.70 -9.25 -12.33
C TYR A 312 -1.06 -8.45 -11.17
N LYS A 313 -1.19 -7.12 -11.22
CA LYS A 313 -0.58 -6.20 -10.25
C LYS A 313 -0.87 -6.56 -8.79
N ALA A 314 -2.04 -7.09 -8.46
CA ALA A 314 -2.35 -7.47 -7.08
C ALA A 314 -1.53 -8.68 -6.61
N VAL A 315 -1.19 -9.62 -7.49
CA VAL A 315 -0.27 -10.75 -7.20
C VAL A 315 1.15 -10.21 -7.03
N GLN A 316 1.59 -9.29 -7.90
CA GLN A 316 2.93 -8.68 -7.84
C GLN A 316 3.18 -7.93 -6.52
N ILE A 317 2.20 -7.15 -6.05
CA ILE A 317 2.29 -6.43 -4.76
C ILE A 317 2.42 -7.41 -3.58
N SER A 318 1.77 -8.58 -3.67
CA SER A 318 1.78 -9.62 -2.64
C SER A 318 3.08 -10.45 -2.60
N MET A 319 3.97 -10.33 -3.59
CA MET A 319 5.31 -10.93 -3.56
C MET A 319 6.28 -10.13 -2.68
N TYR A 320 5.92 -9.86 -1.43
CA TYR A 320 6.53 -8.86 -0.54
C TYR A 320 8.07 -8.87 -0.48
N HIS A 321 8.70 -10.05 -0.55
CA HIS A 321 10.16 -10.22 -0.53
C HIS A 321 10.92 -9.41 -1.61
N GLN A 322 10.34 -9.21 -2.79
CA GLN A 322 10.96 -8.42 -3.88
C GLN A 322 11.05 -6.96 -3.46
N HIS A 323 9.92 -6.40 -3.02
CA HIS A 323 9.81 -5.02 -2.59
C HIS A 323 10.64 -4.77 -1.32
N PHE A 324 10.61 -5.68 -0.35
CA PHE A 324 11.34 -5.53 0.92
C PHE A 324 12.87 -5.51 0.73
N ARG A 325 13.42 -6.24 -0.26
CA ARG A 325 14.85 -6.16 -0.62
C ARG A 325 15.25 -4.73 -1.02
N ASN A 326 14.48 -4.08 -1.89
CA ASN A 326 14.75 -2.70 -2.31
C ASN A 326 14.81 -1.70 -1.13
N TRP A 327 14.08 -1.97 -0.04
CA TRP A 327 14.15 -1.15 1.18
C TRP A 327 15.37 -1.51 2.03
N LEU A 328 15.73 -2.79 2.15
CA LEU A 328 16.91 -3.25 2.89
C LEU A 328 18.24 -2.87 2.21
N GLU A 329 18.25 -2.66 0.90
CA GLU A 329 19.41 -2.12 0.16
C GLU A 329 19.75 -0.67 0.55
N VAL A 330 18.80 0.06 1.13
CA VAL A 330 18.93 1.49 1.45
C VAL A 330 18.83 1.78 2.95
N PHE A 331 18.04 1.01 3.69
CA PHE A 331 17.82 1.18 5.13
C PHE A 331 18.20 -0.07 5.91
N PRO A 332 18.94 0.05 7.03
CA PRO A 332 19.24 -1.10 7.87
C PRO A 332 17.95 -1.66 8.49
N ARG A 333 17.90 -2.99 8.64
CA ARG A 333 16.72 -3.75 9.10
C ARG A 333 16.09 -3.22 10.39
N HIS A 334 16.86 -2.62 11.30
CA HIS A 334 16.39 -2.08 12.57
C HIS A 334 15.59 -0.76 12.43
N GLN A 335 15.72 -0.03 11.32
CA GLN A 335 14.91 1.16 11.02
C GLN A 335 13.53 0.82 10.44
N ILE A 336 13.25 -0.45 10.14
CA ILE A 336 11.99 -0.88 9.54
C ILE A 336 11.22 -1.79 10.51
N HIS A 337 10.17 -1.25 11.12
CA HIS A 337 9.23 -2.04 11.90
C HIS A 337 8.22 -2.76 11.00
N VAL A 338 7.92 -4.01 11.31
CA VAL A 338 7.05 -4.86 10.49
C VAL A 338 5.88 -5.38 11.33
N VAL A 339 4.71 -4.84 11.03
CA VAL A 339 3.44 -5.10 11.73
C VAL A 339 2.75 -6.31 11.13
N ASP A 340 2.22 -7.18 11.97
CA ASP A 340 1.29 -8.22 11.58
C ASP A 340 -0.10 -7.61 11.39
N GLY A 341 -0.47 -7.34 10.14
CA GLY A 341 -1.76 -6.76 9.79
C GLY A 341 -2.93 -7.73 9.92
N ASP A 342 -2.68 -9.03 10.12
CA ASP A 342 -3.73 -10.00 10.47
C ASP A 342 -3.94 -10.00 12.00
N ARG A 343 -2.86 -9.87 12.79
CA ARG A 343 -2.96 -9.62 14.23
C ARG A 343 -3.55 -8.24 14.55
N LEU A 344 -3.23 -7.18 13.82
CA LEU A 344 -3.82 -5.84 13.98
C LEU A 344 -5.36 -5.84 13.87
N ILE A 345 -5.96 -6.84 13.20
CA ILE A 345 -7.42 -6.99 13.11
C ILE A 345 -8.02 -7.64 14.37
N THR A 346 -7.28 -8.54 15.02
CA THR A 346 -7.75 -9.37 16.14
C THR A 346 -7.32 -8.84 17.51
N ASP A 347 -6.14 -8.22 17.56
CA ASP A 347 -5.43 -7.73 18.74
C ASP A 347 -4.60 -6.49 18.36
N PRO A 348 -5.24 -5.32 18.14
CA PRO A 348 -4.55 -4.13 17.67
C PRO A 348 -3.63 -3.51 18.72
N VAL A 349 -3.98 -3.58 20.00
CA VAL A 349 -3.25 -2.95 21.11
C VAL A 349 -1.82 -3.49 21.17
N SER A 350 -1.63 -4.81 21.16
CA SER A 350 -0.28 -5.38 21.26
C SER A 350 0.58 -5.16 20.01
N GLU A 351 -0.01 -4.95 18.83
CA GLU A 351 0.75 -4.49 17.66
C GLU A 351 1.07 -2.98 17.71
N ILE A 352 0.32 -2.18 18.47
CA ILE A 352 0.61 -0.75 18.70
C ILE A 352 1.67 -0.56 19.80
N GLU A 353 1.63 -1.33 20.90
CA GLU A 353 2.67 -1.33 21.95
C GLU A 353 4.06 -1.58 21.34
N GLN A 354 4.17 -2.57 20.45
CA GLN A 354 5.40 -2.85 19.69
C GLN A 354 5.86 -1.70 18.78
N ILE A 355 4.95 -0.83 18.34
CA ILE A 355 5.26 0.37 17.55
C ILE A 355 5.63 1.54 18.47
N GLU A 356 4.96 1.70 19.61
CA GLU A 356 5.30 2.67 20.65
C GLU A 356 6.74 2.42 21.17
N ASP A 357 7.09 1.15 21.44
CA ASP A 357 8.47 0.71 21.74
C ASP A 357 9.45 1.07 20.61
N PHE A 358 9.10 0.72 19.36
CA PHE A 358 9.94 1.01 18.21
C PHE A 358 10.12 2.52 17.97
N LEU A 359 9.11 3.33 18.24
CA LEU A 359 9.18 4.79 18.16
C LEU A 359 9.95 5.39 19.35
N GLY A 360 9.96 4.73 20.51
CA GLY A 360 10.62 5.17 21.74
C GLY A 360 9.73 6.07 22.60
N ILE A 361 8.43 5.78 22.64
CA ILE A 361 7.40 6.53 23.37
C ILE A 361 6.67 5.63 24.37
N SER A 362 6.02 6.23 25.38
CA SER A 362 5.26 5.48 26.39
C SER A 362 4.05 4.75 25.81
N HIS A 363 3.68 3.58 26.33
CA HIS A 363 2.42 2.95 25.92
C HIS A 363 1.21 3.76 26.38
N ARG A 364 0.36 4.22 25.45
CA ARG A 364 -0.86 4.99 25.76
C ARG A 364 -2.11 4.46 25.09
N VAL A 365 -1.99 3.75 23.97
CA VAL A 365 -3.16 3.20 23.26
C VAL A 365 -3.52 1.83 23.83
N THR A 366 -4.56 1.75 24.66
CA THR A 366 -4.98 0.49 25.32
C THR A 366 -6.41 0.07 24.94
N TYR A 367 -6.86 -1.10 25.41
CA TYR A 367 -8.21 -1.62 25.18
C TYR A 367 -9.34 -0.75 25.77
N ASN A 368 -9.04 0.25 26.60
CA ASN A 368 -10.03 1.26 27.02
C ASN A 368 -10.42 2.22 25.88
N ILE A 369 -9.48 2.48 24.96
CA ILE A 369 -9.61 3.36 23.80
C ILE A 369 -10.02 2.55 22.55
N LEU A 370 -9.45 1.35 22.36
CA LEU A 370 -9.77 0.45 21.25
C LEU A 370 -10.73 -0.66 21.69
N TYR A 371 -11.97 -0.62 21.19
CA TYR A 371 -13.01 -1.61 21.53
C TYR A 371 -13.48 -2.38 20.29
N TYR A 372 -13.81 -3.67 20.45
CA TYR A 372 -14.33 -4.47 19.35
C TYR A 372 -15.82 -4.21 19.12
N ASN A 373 -16.21 -3.90 17.88
CA ASN A 373 -17.61 -3.70 17.50
C ASN A 373 -18.11 -4.93 16.70
N SER A 374 -19.00 -5.71 17.29
CA SER A 374 -19.52 -6.96 16.71
C SER A 374 -20.29 -6.75 15.40
N THR A 375 -21.08 -5.68 15.28
CA THR A 375 -21.83 -5.32 14.07
C THR A 375 -20.89 -4.94 12.91
N ARG A 376 -19.74 -4.33 13.21
CA ARG A 376 -18.73 -3.99 12.20
C ARG A 376 -17.77 -5.14 11.89
N GLY A 377 -17.56 -6.06 12.84
CA GLY A 377 -16.56 -7.13 12.74
C GLY A 377 -15.11 -6.65 12.91
N PHE A 378 -14.90 -5.44 13.46
CA PHE A 378 -13.58 -4.80 13.60
C PHE A 378 -13.53 -3.93 14.87
N TYR A 379 -12.30 -3.61 15.29
CA TYR A 379 -12.07 -2.62 16.35
C TYR A 379 -12.44 -1.20 15.89
N CYS A 380 -13.04 -0.46 16.81
CA CYS A 380 -13.39 0.96 16.72
C CYS A 380 -12.71 1.73 17.87
N MET A 381 -12.78 3.06 17.81
CA MET A 381 -12.00 3.97 18.66
C MET A 381 -12.92 4.84 19.50
N LYS A 382 -12.62 4.98 20.78
CA LYS A 382 -13.14 6.05 21.64
C LYS A 382 -12.19 7.24 21.51
N VAL A 383 -12.66 8.32 20.90
CA VAL A 383 -11.86 9.52 20.66
C VAL A 383 -11.86 10.42 21.89
N ASN A 384 -12.96 10.42 22.63
CA ASN A 384 -13.09 11.01 23.96
C ASN A 384 -14.24 10.29 24.72
N SER A 385 -14.65 10.81 25.87
CA SER A 385 -15.70 10.22 26.72
C SER A 385 -17.11 10.18 26.12
N THR A 386 -17.39 10.96 25.07
CA THR A 386 -18.72 11.06 24.45
C THR A 386 -18.73 10.73 22.95
N TYR A 387 -17.57 10.66 22.30
CA TYR A 387 -17.43 10.42 20.87
C TYR A 387 -16.65 9.13 20.57
N GLU A 388 -17.36 8.15 20.05
CA GLU A 388 -16.81 6.92 19.48
C GLU A 388 -16.92 6.95 17.95
N ARG A 389 -15.93 6.37 17.26
CA ARG A 389 -15.97 6.21 15.79
C ARG A 389 -15.37 4.88 15.34
N CYS A 390 -15.97 4.33 14.30
CA CYS A 390 -15.40 3.22 13.55
C CYS A 390 -14.75 3.72 12.25
N LEU A 391 -13.88 2.92 11.64
CA LEU A 391 -13.37 3.19 10.30
C LEU A 391 -14.52 3.23 9.27
N GLY A 392 -14.46 4.17 8.33
CA GLY A 392 -15.50 4.39 7.32
C GLY A 392 -15.75 3.17 6.40
N ALA A 393 -16.92 3.12 5.76
CA ALA A 393 -17.43 1.96 5.00
C ALA A 393 -16.54 1.45 3.84
N SER A 394 -15.49 2.18 3.44
CA SER A 394 -14.48 1.67 2.49
C SER A 394 -13.49 0.67 3.11
N LYS A 395 -13.46 0.53 4.43
CA LYS A 395 -12.61 -0.40 5.19
C LYS A 395 -13.45 -1.58 5.68
N GLY A 396 -12.89 -2.79 5.66
CA GLY A 396 -13.61 -4.00 6.10
C GLY A 396 -14.70 -4.51 5.15
N ARG A 397 -14.67 -4.14 3.85
CA ARG A 397 -15.63 -4.64 2.85
C ARG A 397 -15.62 -6.18 2.78
N LYS A 398 -16.80 -6.82 2.70
CA LYS A 398 -16.93 -8.25 2.42
C LYS A 398 -16.15 -8.57 1.14
N HIS A 399 -15.32 -9.61 1.18
CA HIS A 399 -14.65 -10.13 -0.01
C HIS A 399 -15.68 -10.91 -0.87
N PRO A 400 -15.47 -11.00 -2.19
CA PRO A 400 -16.24 -11.93 -3.02
C PRO A 400 -16.02 -13.36 -2.53
N ASP A 401 -17.02 -14.21 -2.75
CA ASP A 401 -16.87 -15.65 -2.58
C ASP A 401 -16.08 -16.15 -3.81
N ILE A 402 -14.89 -16.71 -3.58
CA ILE A 402 -13.91 -17.12 -4.62
C ILE A 402 -13.77 -18.63 -4.57
N GLU A 403 -13.53 -19.28 -5.71
CA GLU A 403 -13.28 -20.72 -5.73
C GLU A 403 -12.11 -21.14 -4.81
N ASP A 404 -12.35 -22.12 -3.94
CA ASP A 404 -11.29 -22.78 -3.16
C ASP A 404 -10.14 -23.31 -4.03
N SER A 405 -10.45 -23.68 -5.29
CA SER A 405 -9.48 -24.13 -6.28
C SER A 405 -8.40 -23.05 -6.52
N VAL A 406 -8.83 -21.80 -6.65
CA VAL A 406 -8.02 -20.61 -6.91
C VAL A 406 -7.32 -20.13 -5.64
N ILE A 407 -8.00 -20.15 -4.48
CA ILE A 407 -7.37 -19.86 -3.19
C ILE A 407 -6.20 -20.83 -2.93
N ARG A 408 -6.38 -22.14 -3.13
CA ARG A 408 -5.30 -23.14 -2.98
C ARG A 408 -4.16 -22.93 -3.98
N LYS A 409 -4.44 -22.55 -5.23
CA LYS A 409 -3.41 -22.19 -6.22
C LYS A 409 -2.60 -20.98 -5.74
N LEU A 410 -3.24 -19.93 -5.25
CA LEU A 410 -2.58 -18.72 -4.74
C LEU A 410 -1.74 -18.99 -3.49
N ASN A 411 -2.24 -19.74 -2.50
CA ASN A 411 -1.44 -20.09 -1.30
C ASN A 411 -0.19 -20.89 -1.70
N ARG A 412 -0.33 -21.88 -2.59
CA ARG A 412 0.81 -22.65 -3.12
C ARG A 412 1.81 -21.77 -3.86
N PHE A 413 1.34 -20.85 -4.70
CA PHE A 413 2.18 -19.89 -5.42
C PHE A 413 2.95 -18.96 -4.46
N PHE A 414 2.30 -18.41 -3.44
CA PHE A 414 2.97 -17.51 -2.49
C PHE A 414 3.90 -18.22 -1.49
N THR A 415 3.76 -19.53 -1.27
CA THR A 415 4.60 -20.30 -0.32
C THR A 415 6.12 -20.05 -0.48
N PRO A 416 6.75 -20.20 -1.67
CA PRO A 416 8.18 -19.91 -1.84
C PRO A 416 8.55 -18.42 -1.67
N HIS A 417 7.64 -17.50 -1.94
CA HIS A 417 7.85 -16.06 -1.72
C HIS A 417 7.76 -15.69 -0.23
N ASN A 418 6.84 -16.32 0.50
CA ASN A 418 6.69 -16.19 1.95
C ASN A 418 7.94 -16.71 2.67
N LYS A 419 8.50 -17.85 2.24
CA LYS A 419 9.76 -18.36 2.80
C LYS A 419 10.89 -17.32 2.68
N GLN A 420 11.13 -16.81 1.48
CA GLN A 420 12.16 -15.79 1.24
C GLN A 420 11.91 -14.50 2.05
N LEU A 421 10.65 -14.10 2.24
CA LEU A 421 10.31 -12.96 3.09
C LEU A 421 10.65 -13.24 4.56
N PHE A 422 10.28 -14.41 5.09
CA PHE A 422 10.55 -14.76 6.49
C PHE A 422 12.05 -14.84 6.78
N ASP A 423 12.83 -15.32 5.81
CA ASP A 423 14.29 -15.36 5.87
C ASP A 423 14.89 -13.93 5.94
N LEU A 424 14.38 -12.97 5.14
CA LEU A 424 14.76 -11.54 5.21
C LEU A 424 14.31 -10.82 6.48
N LEU A 425 13.21 -11.28 7.09
CA LEU A 425 12.62 -10.64 8.28
C LEU A 425 13.19 -11.15 9.59
N HIS A 426 13.80 -12.34 9.59
CA HIS A 426 14.10 -13.18 10.75
C HIS A 426 12.87 -13.43 11.65
N ARG A 427 11.67 -13.40 11.06
CA ARG A 427 10.36 -13.60 11.71
C ARG A 427 9.44 -14.36 10.76
N ARG A 428 8.67 -15.31 11.28
CA ARG A 428 7.61 -16.03 10.55
C ARG A 428 6.23 -15.47 10.90
N PHE A 429 5.34 -15.42 9.92
CA PHE A 429 3.91 -15.19 10.11
C PHE A 429 3.16 -16.52 10.03
N ARG A 430 2.01 -16.61 10.69
CA ARG A 430 1.13 -17.80 10.65
C ARG A 430 0.24 -17.79 9.39
N TRP A 431 0.87 -17.70 8.22
CA TRP A 431 0.19 -17.79 6.93
C TRP A 431 0.25 -19.24 6.41
N THR A 432 -0.92 -19.86 6.24
CA THR A 432 -1.11 -21.29 5.89
C THR A 432 -1.68 -21.46 4.48
#